data_AF-A0A0N9VE78-F1
#
_entry.id   AF-A0A0N9VE78-F1
#
_cell.length_a   1.000
_cell.length_b   1.000
_cell.length_c   1.000
_cell.angle_alpha   90.00
_cell.angle_beta   90.00
_cell.angle_gamma   90.00
#
_symmetry.space_group_name_H-M   'P 1'
#
loop_
_entity.id
_entity.type
_entity.pdbx_description
1 polymer ?
#
loop_
_entity_poly.entity_id
_entity_poly.type
_entity_poly.pdbx_seq_one_letter_code
_entity_poly.pdbx_strand_id
1 'polypeptide(L)'
;MGGKFEVKAGQHQFKTGEKVVSHFPILPEINNGIFNLSIQLTNNENMPYCNKAYFAVTESGKRFEGVTDDNGYTQRIYTEREELVYFHLLENHDYPDQIQSEDE
;
A
#
# COMPACT_ATOMS: atom_id res chain seq x y z
N MET A 1 57.86 -44.10 22.14
CA MET A 1 57.74 -43.72 20.72
C MET A 1 56.27 -43.82 20.34
N GLY A 2 55.67 -42.70 19.92
CA GLY A 2 54.27 -42.63 19.53
C GLY A 2 54.05 -42.98 18.06
N GLY A 3 52.79 -43.28 17.72
CA GLY A 3 52.32 -43.25 16.34
C GLY A 3 51.27 -44.30 16.02
N LYS A 4 49.99 -43.92 16.06
CA LYS A 4 49.10 -43.75 14.90
C LYS A 4 47.69 -43.50 15.45
N PHE A 5 47.17 -42.29 15.28
CA PHE A 5 45.77 -41.99 15.54
C PHE A 5 45.03 -42.03 14.19
N GLU A 6 44.09 -42.97 14.06
CA GLU A 6 43.17 -43.03 12.92
C GLU A 6 41.76 -42.69 13.42
N VAL A 7 41.18 -41.62 12.87
CA VAL A 7 39.76 -41.27 13.06
C VAL A 7 39.12 -41.32 11.68
N LYS A 8 38.13 -42.19 11.51
CA LYS A 8 37.29 -42.21 10.31
C LYS A 8 35.92 -41.66 10.70
N ALA A 9 35.59 -40.47 10.21
CA ALA A 9 34.27 -39.88 10.40
C ALA A 9 33.19 -40.83 9.88
N GLY A 10 32.09 -40.97 10.63
CA GLY A 10 30.99 -41.88 10.32
C GLY A 10 30.41 -41.68 8.92
N GLN A 11 29.95 -42.77 8.32
CA GLN A 11 29.29 -42.78 7.02
C GLN A 11 27.91 -42.13 7.11
N HIS A 12 27.73 -40.97 6.49
CA HIS A 12 26.38 -40.48 6.20
C HIS A 12 25.88 -41.20 4.93
N GLN A 13 25.19 -42.33 5.12
CA GLN A 13 24.39 -42.91 4.05
C GLN A 13 23.17 -42.03 3.83
N PHE A 14 23.09 -41.36 2.69
CA PHE A 14 21.86 -40.67 2.29
C PHE A 14 20.81 -41.72 1.95
N LYS A 15 19.96 -42.04 2.93
CA LYS A 15 18.82 -42.95 2.75
C LYS A 15 17.67 -42.16 2.12
N THR A 16 17.63 -42.19 0.78
CA THR A 16 16.51 -41.80 -0.09
C THR A 16 16.12 -40.32 -0.10
N GLY A 17 15.59 -39.85 -1.24
CA GLY A 17 15.13 -38.47 -1.42
C GLY A 17 13.74 -38.25 -0.84
N GLU A 18 13.58 -37.19 -0.06
CA GLU A 18 12.30 -36.76 0.49
C GLU A 18 11.47 -36.06 -0.60
N LYS A 19 10.28 -36.57 -0.90
CA LYS A 19 9.33 -35.86 -1.77
C LYS A 19 8.61 -34.80 -0.94
N VAL A 20 9.14 -33.58 -0.96
CA VAL A 20 8.48 -32.42 -0.37
C VAL A 20 7.30 -32.04 -1.25
N VAL A 21 6.08 -32.14 -0.71
CA VAL A 21 4.89 -31.57 -1.35
C VAL A 21 4.86 -30.08 -0.99
N SER A 22 5.14 -29.23 -1.97
CA SER A 22 4.98 -27.78 -1.83
C SER A 22 3.50 -27.43 -1.89
N HIS A 23 2.97 -26.82 -0.83
CA HIS A 23 1.67 -26.17 -0.87
C HIS A 23 1.84 -24.78 -1.47
N PHE A 24 1.11 -24.48 -2.55
CA PHE A 24 1.06 -23.11 -3.07
C PHE A 24 0.35 -22.21 -2.06
N PRO A 25 0.95 -21.09 -1.63
CA PRO A 25 0.24 -20.14 -0.78
C PRO A 25 -0.90 -19.52 -1.58
N ILE A 26 -2.10 -19.50 -1.01
CA ILE A 26 -3.22 -18.71 -1.53
C ILE A 26 -2.97 -17.27 -1.11
N LEU A 27 -2.82 -16.37 -2.07
CA LEU A 27 -2.73 -14.94 -1.79
C LEU A 27 -4.12 -14.43 -1.38
N PRO A 28 -4.22 -13.59 -0.34
CA PRO A 28 -5.49 -12.99 0.03
C PRO A 28 -6.03 -12.13 -1.13
N GLU A 29 -7.35 -12.18 -1.35
CA GLU A 29 -8.02 -11.25 -2.24
C GLU A 29 -7.93 -9.84 -1.64
N ILE A 30 -7.29 -8.91 -2.35
CA ILE A 30 -7.27 -7.49 -1.99
C ILE A 30 -8.62 -6.91 -2.42
N ASN A 31 -9.63 -7.04 -1.56
CA ASN A 31 -10.91 -6.36 -1.77
C ASN A 31 -10.81 -4.95 -1.19
N ASN A 32 -10.51 -3.97 -2.06
CA ASN A 32 -10.43 -2.57 -1.66
C ASN A 32 -11.82 -1.91 -1.49
N GLY A 33 -12.90 -2.62 -1.81
CA GLY A 33 -14.26 -2.12 -1.94
C GLY A 33 -14.80 -2.37 -3.35
N ILE A 34 -16.11 -2.56 -3.47
CA ILE A 34 -16.78 -2.88 -4.74
C ILE A 34 -17.14 -1.64 -5.57
N PHE A 35 -17.17 -0.45 -4.96
CA PHE A 35 -17.33 0.83 -5.64
C PHE A 35 -16.00 1.54 -5.72
N ASN A 36 -15.75 2.24 -6.83
CA ASN A 36 -14.53 3.02 -7.01
C ASN A 36 -14.77 4.30 -7.79
N LEU A 37 -14.00 5.33 -7.47
CA LEU A 37 -14.08 6.66 -8.08
C LEU A 37 -12.70 7.25 -8.28
N SER A 38 -12.52 7.94 -9.40
CA SER A 38 -11.39 8.81 -9.69
C SER A 38 -11.93 9.97 -10.52
N ILE A 39 -11.53 11.20 -10.20
CA ILE A 39 -12.02 12.40 -10.89
C ILE A 39 -10.86 13.27 -11.37
N GLN A 40 -11.08 14.05 -12.42
CA GLN A 40 -10.15 15.07 -12.87
C GLN A 40 -10.53 16.40 -12.20
N LEU A 41 -9.58 17.03 -11.53
CA LEU A 41 -9.76 18.35 -10.94
C LEU A 41 -9.30 19.41 -11.94
N THR A 42 -10.21 20.29 -12.35
CA THR A 42 -9.93 21.38 -13.30
C THR A 42 -10.39 22.72 -12.77
N ASN A 43 -9.79 23.80 -13.26
CA ASN A 43 -10.27 25.17 -13.01
C ASN A 43 -11.47 25.51 -13.93
N ASN A 44 -11.95 26.75 -13.84
CA ASN A 44 -13.08 27.25 -14.64
C ASN A 44 -12.78 27.37 -16.16
N GLU A 45 -11.52 27.27 -16.56
CA GLU A 45 -11.06 27.28 -17.96
C GLU A 45 -10.75 25.87 -18.47
N ASN A 46 -11.15 24.83 -17.73
CA ASN A 46 -10.87 23.41 -17.99
C ASN A 46 -9.37 23.05 -17.98
N MET A 47 -8.51 23.89 -17.37
CA MET A 47 -7.11 23.56 -17.16
C MET A 47 -6.99 22.59 -15.97
N PRO A 48 -6.26 21.47 -16.11
CA PRO A 48 -6.11 20.49 -15.04
C PRO A 48 -5.21 21.00 -13.90
N TYR A 49 -5.59 20.68 -12.68
CA TYR A 49 -4.76 20.87 -11.50
C TYR A 49 -3.80 19.71 -11.34
N CYS A 50 -2.68 19.73 -12.06
CA CYS A 50 -1.66 18.67 -12.01
C CYS A 50 -0.77 18.79 -10.77
N ASN A 51 -0.37 17.66 -10.18
CA ASN A 51 0.55 17.60 -9.04
C ASN A 51 0.11 18.48 -7.86
N LYS A 52 -1.20 18.51 -7.59
CA LYS A 52 -1.81 19.29 -6.50
C LYS A 52 -2.35 18.37 -5.41
N ALA A 53 -2.07 18.75 -4.17
CA ALA A 53 -2.56 18.04 -3.01
C ALA A 53 -4.08 18.21 -2.87
N TYR A 54 -4.75 17.15 -2.42
CA TYR A 54 -6.18 17.16 -2.15
C TYR A 54 -6.48 16.27 -0.95
N PHE A 55 -7.65 16.49 -0.35
CA PHE A 55 -8.29 15.49 0.49
C PHE A 55 -9.73 15.26 0.03
N ALA A 56 -10.23 14.05 0.27
CA ALA A 56 -11.59 13.66 -0.01
C ALA A 56 -12.23 13.07 1.25
N VAL A 57 -13.53 13.33 1.44
CA VAL A 57 -14.30 12.82 2.57
C VAL A 57 -15.55 12.15 2.04
N THR A 58 -15.79 10.90 2.44
CA THR A 58 -17.03 10.20 2.10
C THR A 58 -18.18 10.64 3.00
N GLU A 59 -19.42 10.37 2.60
CA GLU A 59 -20.59 10.59 3.47
C GLU A 59 -20.49 9.83 4.81
N SER A 60 -19.83 8.67 4.82
CA SER A 60 -19.53 7.93 6.06
C SER A 60 -18.44 8.55 6.93
N GLY A 61 -17.79 9.62 6.47
CA GLY A 61 -16.72 10.33 7.17
C GLY A 61 -15.32 9.75 6.96
N LYS A 62 -15.14 8.77 6.06
CA LYS A 62 -13.82 8.24 5.72
C LYS A 62 -13.05 9.30 4.92
N ARG A 63 -11.82 9.58 5.36
CA ARG A 63 -10.93 10.57 4.72
C ARG A 63 -9.89 9.88 3.84
N PHE A 64 -9.63 10.46 2.68
CA PHE A 64 -8.57 10.09 1.75
C PHE A 64 -7.73 11.33 1.44
N GLU A 65 -6.43 11.17 1.32
CA GLU A 65 -5.49 12.25 1.01
C GLU A 65 -4.61 11.81 -0.15
N GLY A 66 -4.26 12.74 -1.02
CA GLY A 66 -3.53 12.40 -2.23
C GLY A 66 -2.98 13.61 -2.97
N VAL A 67 -2.29 13.31 -4.06
CA VAL A 67 -1.80 14.30 -5.03
C VAL A 67 -2.33 13.89 -6.40
N THR A 68 -2.83 14.86 -7.15
CA THR A 68 -3.29 14.62 -8.53
C THR A 68 -2.12 14.27 -9.45
N ASP A 69 -2.39 13.46 -10.47
CA ASP A 69 -1.37 13.08 -11.46
C ASP A 69 -1.05 14.22 -12.45
N ASP A 70 -0.18 13.93 -13.42
CA ASP A 70 0.24 14.89 -14.46
C ASP A 70 -0.90 15.35 -15.38
N ASN A 71 -2.08 14.72 -15.32
CA ASN A 71 -3.28 15.11 -16.05
C ASN A 71 -4.37 15.67 -15.12
N GLY A 72 -4.09 15.84 -13.82
CA GLY A 72 -5.03 16.36 -12.82
C GLY A 72 -6.00 15.33 -12.26
N TYR A 73 -5.79 14.02 -12.47
CA TYR A 73 -6.63 12.98 -11.88
C TYR A 73 -6.25 12.66 -10.44
N THR A 74 -7.25 12.44 -9.59
CA THR A 74 -7.06 11.91 -8.24
C THR A 74 -6.63 10.44 -8.28
N GLN A 75 -6.11 9.93 -7.16
CA GLN A 75 -5.94 8.49 -7.01
C GLN A 75 -7.31 7.80 -6.91
N ARG A 76 -7.35 6.51 -7.27
CA ARG A 76 -8.56 5.70 -7.19
C ARG A 76 -8.97 5.53 -5.72
N ILE A 77 -10.15 6.03 -5.37
CA ILE A 77 -10.79 5.78 -4.08
C ILE A 77 -11.69 4.56 -4.22
N TYR A 78 -11.71 3.71 -3.21
CA TYR A 78 -12.59 2.56 -3.12
C TYR A 78 -13.47 2.63 -1.87
N THR A 79 -14.73 2.24 -2.01
CA THR A 79 -15.73 2.18 -0.93
C THR A 79 -16.50 0.85 -0.98
N GLU A 80 -16.95 0.41 0.19
CA GLU A 80 -17.72 -0.85 0.33
C GLU A 80 -19.15 -0.73 -0.17
N ARG A 81 -19.69 0.49 -0.16
CA ARG A 81 -21.03 0.82 -0.64
C ARG A 81 -20.97 2.10 -1.49
N GLU A 82 -22.04 2.33 -2.24
CA GLU A 82 -22.21 3.58 -2.98
C GLU A 82 -22.36 4.73 -1.98
N GLU A 83 -21.51 5.75 -2.10
CA GLU A 83 -21.51 6.91 -1.21
C GLU A 83 -21.12 8.16 -1.99
N LEU A 84 -21.61 9.32 -1.53
CA LEU A 84 -21.08 10.60 -1.97
C LEU A 84 -19.65 10.78 -1.45
N VAL A 85 -18.80 11.36 -2.30
CA VAL A 85 -17.41 11.69 -1.97
C VAL A 85 -17.17 13.15 -2.29
N TYR A 86 -16.83 13.93 -1.27
CA TYR A 86 -16.56 15.36 -1.38
C TYR A 86 -15.05 15.58 -1.50
N PHE A 87 -14.61 16.29 -2.54
CA PHE A 87 -13.20 16.56 -2.80
C PHE A 87 -12.86 18.02 -2.51
N HIS A 88 -11.71 18.23 -1.88
CA HIS A 88 -11.15 19.54 -1.57
C HIS A 88 -9.72 19.63 -2.12
N LEU A 89 -9.52 20.56 -3.05
CA LEU A 89 -8.19 20.89 -3.57
C LEU A 89 -7.48 21.85 -2.63
N LEU A 90 -6.18 21.63 -2.40
CA LEU A 90 -5.35 22.49 -1.56
C LEU A 90 -4.54 23.43 -2.46
N GLU A 91 -4.82 24.73 -2.42
CA GLU A 91 -4.11 25.75 -3.21
C GLU A 91 -2.75 26.12 -2.61
N ASN A 92 -2.65 26.12 -1.28
CA ASN A 92 -1.44 26.37 -0.50
C ASN A 92 -1.22 25.25 0.52
N HIS A 93 0.05 24.96 0.81
CA HIS A 93 0.53 23.89 1.68
C HIS A 93 0.24 24.16 3.18
N ASP A 94 -0.92 24.71 3.52
CA ASP A 94 -1.31 24.94 4.91
C ASP A 94 -1.98 23.69 5.48
N TYR A 95 -1.20 22.62 5.58
CA TYR A 95 -1.45 21.70 6.68
C TYR A 95 -0.90 22.39 7.94
N PRO A 96 -1.67 22.51 9.03
CA PRO A 96 -1.05 22.86 10.30
C PRO A 96 0.05 21.84 10.55
N ASP A 97 1.25 22.33 10.87
CA ASP A 97 2.40 21.51 11.23
C ASP A 97 1.96 20.36 12.15
N GLN A 98 2.56 19.19 11.95
CA GLN A 98 2.32 18.03 12.79
C GLN A 98 2.34 18.46 14.26
N ILE A 99 1.24 18.21 14.97
CA ILE A 99 1.23 18.32 16.43
C ILE A 99 2.33 17.39 16.91
N GLN A 100 3.47 17.97 17.31
CA GLN A 100 4.46 17.27 18.11
C GLN A 100 3.69 16.85 19.35
N SER A 101 3.56 15.53 19.53
CA SER A 101 3.17 14.98 20.82
C SER A 101 4.23 15.45 21.81
N GLU A 102 3.91 16.50 22.57
CA GLU A 102 4.59 16.82 23.81
C GLU A 102 4.32 15.65 24.76
N ASP A 103 5.18 14.63 24.69
CA ASP A 103 5.40 13.73 25.81
C ASP A 103 6.20 14.51 26.85
N GLU A 104 5.53 15.00 27.89
CA GLU A 104 6.13 15.22 29.21
C GLU A 104 5.19 14.71 30.32
#